data_AF-A0A425VYK0-F1
#
_entry.id   AF-A0A425VYK0-F1
#
_cell.length_a   1.000
_cell.length_b   1.000
_cell.length_c   1.000
_cell.angle_alpha   90.00
_cell.angle_beta   90.00
_cell.angle_gamma   90.00
#
_symmetry.space_group_name_H-M   'P 1'
#
loop_
_entity.id
_entity.type
_entity.pdbx_description
1 polymer ?
#
loop_
_entity_poly.entity_id
_entity_poly.type
_entity_poly.pdbx_seq_one_letter_code
_entity_poly.pdbx_strand_id
1 'polypeptide(L)'
;MTLRSGWCVWRCTDPASTVAALARVEWHTLGEVCASAPILRPHAAGAFEGARRIGIDKTSYKKGHKYLIVVIDHDRRWLIWVHEEYGKDVLNLFFDELT
;
A
#
# COMPACT_ATOMS: atom_id res chain seq x y z
N MET A 1 23.80 -1.04 30.92
CA MET A 1 22.37 -0.95 30.56
C MET A 1 22.29 -0.60 29.08
N THR A 2 22.24 -1.61 28.22
CA THR A 2 22.42 -1.45 26.77
C THR A 2 21.07 -1.14 26.14
N LEU A 3 20.89 0.09 25.67
CA LEU A 3 19.77 0.45 24.79
C LEU A 3 19.95 -0.32 23.48
N ARG A 4 19.32 -1.50 23.39
CA ARG A 4 19.02 -2.11 22.09
C ARG A 4 17.97 -1.22 21.45
N SER A 5 18.35 -0.44 20.45
CA SER A 5 17.42 0.14 19.48
C SER A 5 16.70 -1.02 18.77
N GLY A 6 15.61 -1.48 19.39
CA GLY A 6 14.77 -2.54 18.88
C GLY A 6 13.90 -1.98 17.78
N TRP A 7 14.24 -2.30 16.54
CA TRP A 7 13.35 -2.10 15.41
C TRP A 7 12.09 -2.95 15.65
N CYS A 8 10.94 -2.31 15.81
CA CYS A 8 9.67 -3.00 15.89
C CYS A 8 9.19 -3.26 14.45
N VAL A 9 9.26 -4.52 14.02
CA VAL A 9 8.70 -4.96 12.74
C VAL A 9 7.25 -5.36 13.01
N TRP A 10 6.33 -4.54 12.54
CA TRP A 10 4.90 -4.85 12.51
C TRP A 10 4.62 -5.78 11.34
N ARG A 11 3.89 -6.87 11.56
CA ARG A 11 3.37 -7.63 10.43
C ARG A 11 2.11 -6.93 9.95
N CYS A 12 1.98 -6.70 8.64
CA CYS A 12 0.76 -6.08 8.07
C CYS A 12 -0.54 -6.87 8.36
N THR A 13 -0.46 -8.04 8.98
CA THR A 13 -1.59 -8.89 9.38
C THR A 13 -1.98 -8.75 10.85
N ASP A 14 -1.21 -8.02 11.66
CA ASP A 14 -1.55 -7.87 13.08
C ASP A 14 -2.88 -7.14 13.24
N PRO A 15 -3.77 -7.57 14.15
CA PRO A 15 -4.99 -6.86 14.43
C PRO A 15 -4.64 -5.44 14.80
N ALA A 16 -5.38 -4.51 14.24
CA ALA A 16 -4.91 -3.15 14.25
C ALA A 16 -5.17 -2.49 15.64
N SER A 17 -6.01 -3.11 16.49
CA SER A 17 -6.05 -2.90 17.95
C SER A 17 -4.75 -3.32 18.66
N THR A 18 -4.08 -4.39 18.22
CA THR A 18 -2.77 -4.81 18.73
C THR A 18 -1.70 -3.77 18.38
N VAL A 19 -1.73 -3.26 17.14
CA VAL A 19 -0.82 -2.18 16.71
C VAL A 19 -1.08 -0.90 17.51
N ALA A 20 -2.34 -0.53 17.73
CA ALA A 20 -2.72 0.65 18.52
C ALA A 20 -2.25 0.55 19.97
N ALA A 21 -2.46 -0.60 20.61
CA ALA A 21 -2.01 -0.86 21.99
C ALA A 21 -0.48 -0.72 22.13
N LEU A 22 0.26 -1.23 21.15
CA LEU A 22 1.72 -1.18 21.17
C LEU A 22 2.28 0.20 20.83
N ALA A 23 1.63 0.92 19.91
CA ALA A 23 1.94 2.30 19.58
C ALA A 23 1.45 3.30 20.65
N ARG A 24 0.67 2.85 21.65
CA ARG A 24 0.05 3.67 22.71
C ARG A 24 -0.82 4.79 22.16
N VAL A 25 -1.53 4.51 21.08
CA VAL A 25 -2.52 5.42 20.47
C VAL A 25 -3.89 4.77 20.51
N GLU A 26 -4.93 5.60 20.45
CA GLU A 26 -6.30 5.12 20.30
C GLU A 26 -6.50 4.52 18.89
N TRP A 27 -7.37 3.53 18.77
CA TRP A 27 -7.57 2.76 17.54
C TRP A 27 -8.08 3.64 16.38
N HIS A 28 -9.01 4.57 16.64
CA HIS A 28 -9.46 5.53 15.62
C HIS A 28 -8.33 6.45 15.18
N THR A 29 -7.49 6.93 16.11
CA THR A 29 -6.31 7.75 15.77
C THR A 29 -5.33 6.99 14.87
N LEU A 30 -5.08 5.71 15.15
CA LEU A 30 -4.27 4.88 14.26
C LEU A 30 -4.90 4.74 12.87
N GLY A 31 -6.23 4.54 12.82
CA GLY A 31 -6.99 4.52 11.58
C GLY A 31 -6.84 5.79 10.75
N GLU A 32 -6.93 6.97 11.38
CA GLU A 32 -6.74 8.27 10.73
C GLU A 32 -5.32 8.46 10.21
N VAL A 33 -4.30 8.09 11.00
CA VAL A 33 -2.90 8.15 10.57
C VAL A 33 -2.69 7.26 9.35
N CYS A 34 -3.18 6.01 9.40
CA CYS A 34 -3.14 5.11 8.26
C CYS A 34 -3.85 5.73 7.04
N ALA A 35 -5.08 6.25 7.20
CA ALA A 35 -5.86 6.89 6.15
C ALA A 35 -5.16 8.11 5.51
N SER A 36 -4.38 8.84 6.31
CA SER A 36 -3.61 10.00 5.84
C SER A 36 -2.34 9.64 5.05
N ALA A 37 -1.91 8.37 5.11
CA ALA A 37 -0.67 7.94 4.48
C ALA A 37 -0.69 8.22 2.96
N PRO A 38 0.38 8.80 2.39
CA PRO A 38 0.45 9.12 0.96
C PRO A 38 0.21 7.91 0.04
N ILE A 39 0.54 6.71 0.53
CA ILE A 39 0.34 5.42 -0.16
C ILE A 39 -1.14 5.12 -0.43
N LEU A 40 -2.09 5.71 0.31
CA LEU A 40 -3.53 5.49 0.13
C LEU A 40 -4.19 6.41 -0.90
N ARG A 41 -3.42 7.16 -1.70
CA ARG A 41 -3.94 7.95 -2.82
C ARG A 41 -3.43 7.49 -4.20
N PRO A 42 -3.58 6.21 -4.56
CA PRO A 42 -3.28 5.76 -5.92
C PRO A 42 -4.22 6.47 -6.93
N HIS A 43 -3.76 6.66 -8.17
CA HIS A 43 -4.46 7.40 -9.26
C HIS A 43 -4.62 8.90 -9.03
N ALA A 44 -3.83 9.51 -8.15
CA ALA A 44 -3.74 10.97 -8.10
C ALA A 44 -3.21 11.52 -9.44
N ALA A 45 -3.69 12.70 -9.85
CA ALA A 45 -3.16 13.38 -11.03
C ALA A 45 -1.63 13.54 -10.91
N GLY A 46 -0.91 13.10 -11.93
CA GLY A 46 0.57 13.09 -11.93
C GLY A 46 1.21 11.94 -11.14
N ALA A 47 0.47 10.92 -10.72
CA ALA A 47 1.03 9.74 -10.05
C ALA A 47 2.06 9.00 -10.93
N PHE A 48 1.95 9.09 -12.26
CA PHE A 48 2.90 8.48 -13.20
C PHE A 48 4.06 9.41 -13.58
N GLU A 49 3.99 10.70 -13.25
CA GLU A 49 4.97 11.69 -13.70
C GLU A 49 6.37 11.38 -13.18
N GLY A 50 7.27 11.07 -14.10
CA GLY A 50 8.66 10.74 -13.81
C GLY A 50 8.89 9.33 -13.23
N ALA A 51 7.89 8.45 -13.21
CA ALA A 51 8.09 7.05 -12.85
C ALA A 51 8.92 6.33 -13.92
N ARG A 52 10.06 5.74 -13.54
CA ARG A 52 10.96 5.01 -14.47
C ARG A 52 11.11 3.55 -14.14
N ARG A 53 11.07 3.21 -12.85
CA ARG A 53 11.18 1.84 -12.36
C ARG A 53 9.90 1.45 -11.63
N ILE A 54 8.97 0.86 -12.37
CA ILE A 54 7.71 0.38 -11.81
C ILE A 54 7.74 -1.13 -11.54
N GLY A 55 7.07 -1.55 -10.48
CA GLY A 55 6.79 -2.94 -10.16
C GLY A 55 5.29 -3.18 -10.20
N ILE A 56 4.88 -4.23 -10.89
CA ILE A 56 3.48 -4.65 -10.98
C ILE A 56 3.36 -5.96 -10.21
N ASP A 57 2.44 -6.03 -9.26
CA ASP A 57 2.20 -7.24 -8.47
C ASP A 57 0.71 -7.58 -8.37
N LYS A 58 0.43 -8.87 -8.22
CA LYS A 58 -0.90 -9.38 -7.89
C LYS A 58 -0.94 -9.72 -6.40
N THR A 59 -1.52 -8.82 -5.62
CA THR A 59 -1.59 -8.99 -4.16
C THR A 59 -2.97 -9.49 -3.73
N SER A 60 -3.03 -10.48 -2.85
CA SER A 60 -4.29 -10.88 -2.20
C SER A 60 -4.59 -9.98 -1.01
N TYR A 61 -5.77 -9.39 -0.91
CA TYR A 61 -6.10 -8.43 0.15
C TYR A 61 -7.10 -8.94 1.19
N LYS A 62 -7.87 -9.99 0.85
CA LYS A 62 -8.85 -10.58 1.78
C LYS A 62 -8.93 -12.09 1.56
N LYS A 63 -9.23 -12.80 2.64
CA LYS A 63 -9.50 -14.25 2.61
C LYS A 63 -10.56 -14.57 1.55
N GLY A 64 -10.39 -15.69 0.87
CA GLY A 64 -11.26 -16.10 -0.24
C GLY A 64 -10.76 -15.64 -1.61
N HIS A 65 -9.45 -15.63 -1.81
CA HIS A 65 -8.83 -15.39 -3.12
C HIS A 65 -9.26 -14.08 -3.78
N LYS A 66 -9.39 -13.02 -2.98
CA LYS A 66 -9.61 -11.67 -3.49
C LYS A 66 -8.27 -11.02 -3.80
N TYR A 67 -8.06 -10.74 -5.08
CA TYR A 67 -6.80 -10.22 -5.60
C TYR A 67 -7.02 -8.83 -6.16
N LEU A 68 -5.99 -8.00 -6.01
CA LEU A 68 -5.88 -6.70 -6.65
C LEU A 68 -4.57 -6.65 -7.44
N ILE A 69 -4.54 -5.84 -8.49
CA ILE A 69 -3.30 -5.50 -9.19
C ILE A 69 -2.79 -4.20 -8.60
N VAL A 70 -1.56 -4.20 -8.09
CA VAL A 70 -0.86 -2.99 -7.62
C VAL A 70 0.24 -2.61 -8.59
N VAL A 71 0.40 -1.30 -8.80
CA VAL A 71 1.60 -0.75 -9.43
C VAL A 71 2.28 0.19 -8.45
N ILE A 72 3.56 -0.07 -8.20
CA ILE A 72 4.41 0.69 -7.29
C ILE A 72 5.55 1.28 -8.10
N ASP A 73 5.81 2.57 -7.92
CA ASP A 73 7.06 3.15 -8.39
C ASP A 73 8.14 2.92 -7.31
N HIS A 74 9.16 2.16 -7.69
CA HIS A 74 10.22 1.71 -6.79
C HIS A 74 11.22 2.81 -6.43
N ASP A 75 11.33 3.86 -7.23
CA ASP A 75 12.25 4.96 -6.98
C ASP A 75 11.67 5.86 -5.87
N ARG A 76 10.36 6.13 -5.94
CA ARG A 76 9.63 6.90 -4.91
C ARG A 76 9.10 6.03 -3.77
N ARG A 77 9.05 4.71 -3.95
CA ARG A 77 8.46 3.72 -3.03
C ARG A 77 7.00 4.03 -2.67
N TRP A 78 6.23 4.50 -3.65
CA TRP A 78 4.80 4.83 -3.50
C TRP A 78 3.92 3.97 -4.41
N LEU A 79 2.69 3.71 -3.95
CA LEU A 79 1.65 3.06 -4.75
C LEU A 79 1.06 4.10 -5.71
N ILE A 80 1.17 3.85 -7.01
CA ILE A 80 0.72 4.79 -8.06
C ILE A 80 -0.61 4.38 -8.67
N TRP A 81 -0.93 3.09 -8.67
CA TRP A 81 -2.14 2.55 -9.27
C TRP A 81 -2.58 1.27 -8.54
N VAL A 82 -3.89 1.05 -8.44
CA VAL A 82 -4.47 -0.15 -7.84
C VAL A 82 -5.84 -0.47 -8.45
N HIS A 83 -6.10 -1.73 -8.77
CA HIS A 83 -7.41 -2.12 -9.24
C HIS A 83 -7.88 -3.38 -8.53
N GLU A 84 -9.13 -3.40 -8.06
CA GLU A 84 -9.70 -4.49 -7.27
C GLU A 84 -9.97 -5.76 -8.08
N GLU A 85 -10.00 -5.64 -9.41
CA GLU A 85 -10.09 -6.79 -10.32
C GLU A 85 -8.68 -7.26 -10.71
N TYR A 86 -8.61 -8.43 -11.35
CA TYR A 86 -7.37 -8.98 -11.85
C TYR A 86 -7.58 -9.61 -13.23
N GLY A 87 -6.55 -9.57 -14.07
CA GLY A 87 -6.60 -10.16 -15.41
C GLY A 87 -5.85 -9.31 -16.42
N LYS A 88 -5.85 -9.79 -17.67
CA LYS A 88 -5.21 -9.08 -18.78
C LYS A 88 -5.90 -7.76 -19.09
N ASP A 89 -7.23 -7.75 -19.03
CA ASP A 89 -8.01 -6.55 -19.35
C ASP A 89 -7.79 -5.43 -18.33
N VAL A 90 -7.70 -5.79 -17.05
CA VAL A 90 -7.36 -4.86 -15.97
C VAL A 90 -5.96 -4.27 -16.15
N LEU A 91 -4.99 -5.08 -16.59
CA LEU A 91 -3.65 -4.60 -16.87
C LEU A 91 -3.62 -3.66 -18.10
N ASN A 92 -4.50 -3.89 -19.09
CA ASN A 92 -4.63 -2.97 -20.23
C ASN A 92 -5.15 -1.61 -19.77
N LEU A 93 -6.10 -1.54 -18.82
CA LEU A 93 -6.56 -0.26 -18.26
C LEU A 93 -5.40 0.56 -17.70
N PHE A 94 -4.48 -0.08 -16.98
CA PHE A 94 -3.25 0.58 -16.51
C PHE A 94 -2.41 1.12 -17.67
N PHE A 95 -2.22 0.34 -18.74
CA PHE A 95 -1.44 0.80 -19.90
C PHE A 95 -2.13 1.93 -20.68
N ASP A 96 -3.46 1.92 -20.74
CA ASP A 96 -4.24 2.99 -21.35
C ASP A 96 -4.08 4.30 -20.57
N GLU A 97 -3.98 4.24 -19.23
CA GLU A 97 -3.70 5.42 -18.37
C GLU A 97 -2.27 5.98 -18.49
N LEU A 98 -1.32 5.23 -19.08
CA LEU A 98 0.04 5.71 -19.34
C LEU A 98 0.16 6.52 -20.64
N THR A 99 -0.89 6.55 -21.49
CA THR A 99 -0.91 7.20 -22.81
C THR A 99 -1.57 8.56 -22.76
#